data_AF-X1ETJ9-F1
#
_entry.id   AF-X1ETJ9-F1
#
_cell.length_a   1.000
_cell.length_b   1.000
_cell.length_c   1.000
_cell.angle_alpha   90.00
_cell.angle_beta   90.00
_cell.angle_gamma   90.00
#
_symmetry.space_group_name_H-M   'P 1'
#
loop_
_entity.id
_entity.type
_entity.pdbx_description
1 polymer ?
#
loop_
_entity_poly.entity_id
_entity_poly.type
_entity_poly.pdbx_seq_one_letter_code
_entity_poly.pdbx_strand_id
1 'polypeptide(L)'
;MSLYNLLHGTNKLAPLLLKVLKLDTSDVGRFRDIYLNKDGTKIILLTRNGGGNREDYQDVFESMERHPNYLTDYDDDFDCTYAYIEFSVPERFKESIAKLSTGKKPQH
;
A
#
# COMPACT_ATOMS: atom_id res chain seq x y z
N MET A 1 3.79 -25.41 -7.39
CA MET A 1 2.51 -24.71 -7.21
C MET A 1 1.98 -25.04 -5.82
N SER A 2 1.73 -24.02 -4.99
CA SER A 2 1.03 -24.22 -3.71
C SER A 2 -0.25 -23.38 -3.71
N LEU A 3 -1.35 -24.08 -3.46
CA LEU A 3 -2.78 -23.76 -3.61
C LEU A 3 -3.29 -22.58 -2.75
N TYR A 4 -2.41 -21.79 -2.15
CA TYR A 4 -2.73 -20.82 -1.10
C TYR A 4 -2.78 -19.35 -1.56
N ASN A 5 -2.65 -19.09 -2.86
CA ASN A 5 -2.70 -17.74 -3.45
C ASN A 5 -4.02 -17.43 -4.18
N LEU A 6 -4.97 -18.39 -4.21
CA LEU A 6 -6.17 -18.28 -5.05
C LEU A 6 -7.45 -17.87 -4.29
N LEU A 7 -7.41 -17.78 -2.94
CA LEU A 7 -8.66 -17.65 -2.16
C LEU A 7 -8.83 -16.34 -1.38
N HIS A 8 -7.80 -15.51 -1.19
CA HIS A 8 -7.96 -14.14 -0.66
C HIS A 8 -7.06 -13.19 -1.47
N GLY A 9 -7.67 -12.39 -2.34
CA GLY A 9 -7.03 -11.52 -3.34
C GLY A 9 -6.32 -10.27 -2.80
N THR A 10 -5.68 -10.37 -1.64
CA THR A 10 -4.86 -9.32 -1.02
C THR A 10 -3.53 -9.92 -0.60
N ASN A 11 -2.46 -9.14 -0.68
CA ASN A 11 -1.12 -9.57 -0.26
C ASN A 11 -1.15 -10.14 1.17
N LYS A 12 -0.52 -11.30 1.40
CA LYS A 12 -0.44 -11.90 2.76
C LYS A 12 0.26 -11.00 3.77
N LEU A 13 1.10 -10.09 3.28
CA LEU A 13 1.78 -9.07 4.08
C LEU A 13 0.90 -7.85 4.33
N ALA A 14 -0.27 -7.73 3.71
CA ALA A 14 -1.10 -6.53 3.80
C ALA A 14 -1.44 -6.12 5.25
N PRO A 15 -1.91 -7.03 6.12
CA PRO A 15 -2.20 -6.67 7.52
C PRO A 15 -0.93 -6.27 8.30
N LEU A 16 0.23 -6.82 7.93
CA LEU A 16 1.50 -6.48 8.55
C LEU A 16 1.96 -5.07 8.12
N LEU A 17 1.89 -4.76 6.81
CA LEU A 17 2.30 -3.47 6.27
C LEU A 17 1.40 -2.34 6.77
N LEU A 18 0.09 -2.57 6.87
CA LEU A 18 -0.84 -1.64 7.50
C LEU A 18 -0.47 -1.37 8.96
N LYS A 19 -0.18 -2.42 9.75
CA LYS A 19 0.28 -2.27 11.13
C LYS A 19 1.63 -1.57 11.28
N VAL A 20 2.55 -1.77 10.33
CA VAL A 20 3.84 -1.05 10.28
C VAL A 20 3.60 0.45 10.13
N LEU A 21 2.62 0.84 9.32
CA LEU A 21 2.17 2.22 9.17
C LEU A 21 1.20 2.67 10.28
N LYS A 22 0.80 1.77 11.19
CA LYS A 22 -0.25 2.02 12.20
C LYS A 22 -1.57 2.53 11.61
N LEU A 23 -1.92 2.00 10.44
CA LEU A 23 -3.16 2.27 9.74
C LEU A 23 -4.05 1.04 9.78
N ASP A 24 -5.36 1.25 9.77
CA ASP A 24 -6.36 0.23 9.50
C ASP A 24 -6.99 0.42 8.11
N THR A 25 -7.66 -0.61 7.59
CA THR A 25 -8.30 -0.54 6.27
C THR A 25 -9.42 0.51 6.20
N SER A 26 -9.98 0.91 7.35
CA SER A 26 -10.97 1.99 7.46
C SER A 26 -10.38 3.37 7.21
N ASP A 27 -9.10 3.56 7.51
CA ASP A 27 -8.45 4.88 7.49
C ASP A 27 -8.04 5.30 6.07
N VAL A 28 -7.96 4.32 5.17
CA VAL A 28 -7.45 4.46 3.80
C VAL A 28 -8.57 4.51 2.76
N GLY A 29 -9.83 4.59 3.19
CA GLY A 29 -11.00 4.61 2.29
C GLY A 29 -11.18 3.27 1.57
N ARG A 30 -11.25 3.29 0.24
CA ARG A 30 -11.45 2.07 -0.57
C ARG A 30 -10.14 1.32 -0.77
N PHE A 31 -9.72 0.63 0.29
CA PHE A 31 -8.55 -0.25 0.28
C PHE A 31 -8.64 -1.29 -0.85
N ARG A 32 -7.57 -1.42 -1.64
CA ARG A 32 -7.44 -2.47 -2.65
C ARG A 32 -6.34 -3.45 -2.31
N ASP A 33 -5.12 -2.97 -2.12
CA ASP A 33 -3.98 -3.79 -1.72
C ASP A 33 -2.86 -2.93 -1.13
N ILE A 34 -1.86 -3.55 -0.52
CA ILE A 34 -0.64 -2.89 -0.05
C ILE A 34 0.56 -3.83 -0.19
N TYR A 35 1.67 -3.31 -0.68
CA TYR A 35 2.85 -4.11 -0.98
C TYR A 35 4.13 -3.29 -0.86
N LEU A 36 5.27 -3.96 -0.94
CA LEU A 36 6.58 -3.32 -0.94
C LEU A 36 7.04 -3.07 -2.37
N ASN A 37 7.79 -1.99 -2.58
CA ASN A 37 8.56 -1.86 -3.81
C ASN A 37 9.62 -2.96 -3.91
N LYS A 38 10.22 -3.13 -5.10
CA LYS A 38 11.20 -4.20 -5.37
C LYS A 38 12.38 -4.21 -4.40
N ASP A 39 12.80 -3.04 -3.94
CA ASP A 39 13.95 -2.87 -3.05
C ASP A 39 13.58 -3.03 -1.57
N GLY A 40 12.29 -3.13 -1.23
CA GLY A 40 11.81 -3.19 0.16
C GLY A 40 12.02 -1.90 0.95
N THR A 41 12.23 -0.77 0.27
CA THR A 41 12.50 0.55 0.87
C THR A 41 11.23 1.39 1.03
N LYS A 42 10.20 1.10 0.24
CA LYS A 42 8.92 1.80 0.21
C LYS A 42 7.75 0.84 0.35
N ILE A 43 6.71 1.29 1.05
CA ILE A 43 5.40 0.64 1.13
C ILE A 43 4.47 1.39 0.17
N ILE A 44 3.82 0.67 -0.73
CA ILE A 44 2.91 1.21 -1.73
C ILE A 44 1.51 0.72 -1.36
N LEU A 45 0.64 1.66 -1.04
CA LEU A 45 -0.78 1.44 -0.77
C LEU A 45 -1.57 1.73 -2.04
N LEU A 46 -2.34 0.75 -2.49
CA LEU A 46 -3.24 0.87 -3.63
C LEU A 46 -4.68 1.03 -3.12
N THR A 47 -5.35 2.07 -3.59
CA THR A 47 -6.74 2.38 -3.24
C THR A 47 -7.57 2.60 -4.51
N ARG A 48 -8.91 2.55 -4.38
CA ARG A 48 -9.86 2.99 -5.42
C ARG A 48 -10.46 4.37 -5.12
N ASN A 49 -9.61 5.27 -4.62
CA ASN A 49 -9.96 6.64 -4.25
C ASN A 49 -9.50 7.66 -5.32
N GLY A 50 -8.95 7.20 -6.44
CA GLY A 50 -8.38 8.06 -7.48
C GLY A 50 -9.42 8.71 -8.39
N GLY A 51 -8.95 9.66 -9.22
CA GLY A 51 -9.72 10.27 -10.29
C GLY A 51 -10.93 11.02 -9.74
N GLY A 52 -12.10 10.79 -10.34
CA GLY A 52 -13.35 11.42 -9.90
C GLY A 52 -13.78 11.07 -8.48
N ASN A 53 -13.16 10.08 -7.82
CA ASN A 53 -13.44 9.77 -6.41
C ASN A 53 -12.61 10.62 -5.45
N ARG A 54 -11.55 11.32 -5.90
CA ARG A 54 -10.63 12.03 -5.00
C ARG A 54 -11.33 13.06 -4.12
N GLU A 55 -12.31 13.78 -4.68
CA GLU A 55 -13.09 14.78 -3.94
C GLU A 55 -13.83 14.16 -2.76
N ASP A 56 -14.45 12.98 -2.95
CA ASP A 56 -15.18 12.26 -1.89
C ASP A 56 -14.24 11.66 -0.82
N TYR A 57 -12.96 11.44 -1.17
CA TYR A 57 -11.95 10.86 -0.27
C TYR A 57 -10.85 11.88 0.11
N GLN A 58 -11.10 13.18 -0.03
CA GLN A 58 -10.11 14.22 0.26
C GLN A 58 -9.55 14.09 1.68
N ASP A 59 -10.43 13.87 2.67
CA ASP A 59 -10.03 13.69 4.07
C ASP A 59 -9.05 12.53 4.27
N VAL A 60 -9.19 11.45 3.48
CA VAL A 60 -8.28 10.31 3.49
C VAL A 60 -6.91 10.74 2.98
N PHE A 61 -6.83 11.41 1.84
CA PHE A 61 -5.57 11.87 1.27
C PHE A 61 -4.87 12.87 2.20
N GLU A 62 -5.58 13.83 2.77
CA GLU A 62 -5.01 14.77 3.73
C GLU A 62 -4.52 14.07 5.01
N SER A 63 -5.24 13.05 5.48
CA SER A 63 -4.80 12.22 6.61
C SER A 63 -3.51 11.47 6.27
N MET A 64 -3.42 10.90 5.07
CA MET A 64 -2.22 10.21 4.60
C MET A 64 -1.05 11.17 4.41
N GLU A 65 -1.27 12.38 3.89
CA GLU A 65 -0.23 13.40 3.71
C GLU A 65 0.36 13.86 5.05
N ARG A 66 -0.46 13.90 6.12
CA ARG A 66 -0.02 14.19 7.48
C ARG A 66 0.77 13.03 8.13
N HIS A 67 0.81 11.85 7.51
CA HIS A 67 1.50 10.69 8.06
C HIS A 67 3.03 10.88 8.01
N PRO A 68 3.79 10.60 9.08
CA PRO A 68 5.24 10.88 9.15
C PRO A 68 6.08 10.12 8.13
N ASN A 69 5.56 9.01 7.60
CA ASN A 69 6.23 8.22 6.57
C ASN A 69 5.73 8.50 5.15
N TYR A 70 4.77 9.40 4.96
CA TYR A 70 4.26 9.74 3.63
C TYR A 70 5.37 10.28 2.72
N LEU A 71 5.34 9.87 1.45
CA LEU A 71 6.26 10.36 0.43
C LEU A 71 5.53 11.10 -0.69
N THR A 72 4.54 10.46 -1.29
CA THR A 72 3.77 10.99 -2.43
C THR A 72 2.52 10.16 -2.66
N ASP A 73 1.55 10.70 -3.36
CA ASP A 73 0.44 9.97 -3.98
C ASP A 73 0.29 10.35 -5.45
N TYR A 74 -0.33 9.48 -6.24
CA TYR A 74 -0.65 9.73 -7.65
C TYR A 74 -1.72 8.75 -8.14
N ASP A 75 -2.47 9.15 -9.17
CA ASP A 75 -3.45 8.28 -9.82
C ASP A 75 -2.79 7.36 -10.84
N ASP A 76 -3.40 6.20 -11.07
CA ASP A 76 -2.97 5.26 -12.11
C ASP A 76 -3.26 5.82 -13.50
N ASP A 77 -2.27 5.78 -14.40
CA ASP A 77 -2.38 6.32 -15.76
C ASP A 77 -3.35 5.52 -16.66
N PHE A 78 -3.60 4.25 -16.35
CA PHE A 78 -4.47 3.38 -17.15
C PHE A 78 -5.91 3.39 -16.62
N ASP A 79 -6.09 3.29 -15.30
CA ASP A 79 -7.38 3.41 -14.64
C ASP A 79 -7.29 4.40 -13.49
N CYS A 80 -7.58 5.66 -13.80
CA CYS A 80 -7.51 6.75 -12.84
C CYS A 80 -8.44 6.58 -11.63
N THR A 81 -9.34 5.59 -11.60
CA THR A 81 -10.09 5.28 -10.37
C THR A 81 -9.21 4.68 -9.28
N TYR A 82 -8.00 4.20 -9.63
CA TYR A 82 -6.99 3.76 -8.69
C TYR A 82 -6.02 4.88 -8.34
N ALA A 83 -5.61 4.93 -7.08
CA ALA A 83 -4.57 5.82 -6.57
C ALA A 83 -3.53 5.03 -5.79
N TYR A 84 -2.26 5.35 -6.02
CA TYR A 84 -1.11 4.86 -5.28
C TYR A 84 -0.69 5.89 -4.25
N ILE A 85 -0.43 5.43 -3.03
CA ILE A 85 0.14 6.24 -1.96
C ILE A 85 1.44 5.56 -1.52
N GLU A 86 2.55 6.26 -1.66
CA GLU A 86 3.87 5.78 -1.28
C GLU A 86 4.25 6.24 0.13
N PHE A 87 4.73 5.30 0.94
CA PHE A 87 5.30 5.54 2.25
C PHE A 87 6.73 5.02 2.33
N SER A 88 7.57 5.72 3.10
CA SER A 88 8.85 5.19 3.55
C SER A 88 8.63 4.08 4.59
N VAL A 89 9.50 3.07 4.60
CA VAL A 89 9.49 2.07 5.67
C VAL A 89 10.00 2.73 6.97
N PRO A 90 9.26 2.70 8.09
CA PRO A 90 9.72 3.25 9.36
C PRO A 90 11.04 2.59 9.80
N GLU A 91 11.98 3.38 10.31
CA GLU A 91 13.36 2.93 10.62
C GLU A 91 13.38 1.63 11.45
N ARG A 92 12.51 1.57 12.46
CA ARG A 92 12.37 0.41 13.37
C ARG A 92 12.09 -0.90 12.65
N PHE A 93 11.45 -0.86 11.48
CA PHE A 93 11.03 -2.03 10.73
C PHE A 93 11.84 -2.27 9.45
N LYS A 94 12.79 -1.38 9.10
CA LYS A 94 13.59 -1.50 7.86
C LYS A 94 14.29 -2.85 7.75
N GLU A 95 14.95 -3.31 8.81
CA GLU A 95 15.64 -4.61 8.78
C GLU A 95 14.68 -5.80 8.63
N SER A 96 13.54 -5.77 9.33
CA SER A 96 12.53 -6.83 9.25
C SER A 96 11.89 -6.89 7.85
N ILE A 97 11.59 -5.72 7.28
CA ILE A 97 11.00 -5.56 5.95
C ILE A 97 12.01 -5.94 4.85
N ALA A 98 13.27 -5.54 4.98
CA ALA A 98 14.33 -5.93 4.05
C ALA A 98 14.56 -7.45 4.00
N LYS A 99 14.36 -8.15 5.12
CA LYS A 99 14.38 -9.62 5.13
C LYS A 99 13.17 -10.22 4.41
N LEU A 100 12.01 -9.56 4.46
CA LEU A 100 10.77 -9.99 3.80
C LEU A 100 10.77 -9.73 2.28
N SER A 101 11.48 -8.71 1.78
CA SER A 101 11.56 -8.41 0.34
C SER A 101 12.33 -9.45 -0.47
N THR A 102 13.01 -10.39 0.18
CA THR A 102 13.76 -11.49 -0.47
C THR A 102 12.86 -12.62 -1.05
N GLY A 103 11.54 -12.53 -0.91
CA GLY A 103 10.58 -13.55 -1.35
C GLY A 103 9.89 -13.27 -2.70
N LYS A 104 10.53 -13.66 -3.80
CA LYS A 104 10.02 -13.95 -5.18
C LYS A 104 8.85 -13.12 -5.78
N LYS A 105 9.14 -12.57 -6.96
CA LYS A 105 8.26 -11.90 -7.95
C LYS A 105 6.82 -12.46 -8.01
N PRO A 106 5.77 -11.61 -8.07
CA PRO A 106 4.55 -12.00 -8.76
C PRO A 106 4.89 -12.17 -10.25
N GLN A 107 4.62 -13.36 -10.78
CA GLN A 107 4.71 -13.63 -12.21
C GLN A 107 3.61 -12.82 -12.90
N HIS A 108 4.02 -12.00 -13.86
CA HIS A 108 3.14 -11.43 -14.89
C HIS A 108 2.47 -12.55 -15.68
#